data_AF-A0A368A0Q8-F1
#
_entry.id   AF-A0A368A0Q8-F1
#
_cell.length_a   1.000
_cell.length_b   1.000
_cell.length_c   1.000
_cell.angle_alpha   90.00
_cell.angle_beta   90.00
_cell.angle_gamma   90.00
#
_symmetry.space_group_name_H-M   'P 1'
#
loop_
_entity.id
_entity.type
_entity.pdbx_description
1 polymer ?
#
loop_
_entity_poly.entity_id
_entity_poly.type
_entity_poly.pdbx_seq_one_letter_code
_entity_poly.pdbx_strand_id
1 'polypeptide(L)'
;MTTHNHMLRVRFPHEQWVKLRKLAEDADMTMSEIVRNHLGKVKIQNRKHEQDRVVILNRINANLNRIARWVDTHKSATDAVQVITHLMAIEKELAK
;
A
#
# COMPACT_ATOMS: atom_id res chain seq x y z
N MET A 1 5.59 31.93 -19.67
CA MET A 1 6.70 31.03 -20.05
C MET A 1 7.38 30.55 -18.78
N THR A 2 7.32 29.26 -18.47
CA THR A 2 7.93 28.66 -17.28
C THR A 2 9.43 28.50 -17.50
N THR A 3 10.25 29.21 -16.74
CA THR A 3 11.72 29.10 -16.77
C THR A 3 12.17 27.87 -16.00
N HIS A 4 12.77 26.90 -16.70
CA HIS A 4 13.28 25.68 -16.09
C HIS A 4 14.71 25.90 -15.57
N ASN A 5 14.84 26.17 -14.27
CA ASN A 5 16.12 26.57 -13.65
C ASN A 5 17.06 25.40 -13.29
N HIS A 6 16.60 24.15 -13.41
CA HIS A 6 17.36 22.96 -12.97
C HIS A 6 17.47 21.94 -14.10
N MET A 7 18.69 21.44 -14.33
CA MET A 7 18.99 20.43 -15.35
C MET A 7 19.19 19.06 -14.70
N LEU A 8 18.38 18.08 -15.09
CA LEU A 8 18.52 16.68 -14.68
C LEU A 8 19.23 15.91 -15.79
N ARG A 9 20.44 15.40 -15.52
CA ARG A 9 21.21 14.56 -16.45
C ARG A 9 21.21 13.12 -15.96
N VAL A 10 20.57 12.22 -16.69
CA VAL A 10 20.44 10.79 -16.34
C VAL A 10 21.08 9.94 -17.42
N ARG A 11 21.85 8.93 -17.02
CA ARG A 11 22.40 7.93 -17.94
C ARG A 11 21.48 6.71 -17.93
N PHE A 12 21.04 6.28 -19.11
CA PHE A 12 20.27 5.06 -19.30
C PHE A 12 21.10 4.00 -20.02
N PRO A 13 20.88 2.70 -19.71
CA PRO A 13 21.27 1.61 -20.59
C PRO A 13 20.61 1.77 -21.97
N HIS A 14 21.29 1.36 -23.04
CA HIS A 14 20.85 1.58 -24.41
C HIS A 14 19.42 1.06 -24.67
N GLU A 15 19.11 -0.14 -24.18
CA GLU A 15 17.78 -0.76 -24.36
C GLU A 15 16.65 0.04 -23.70
N GLN A 16 16.89 0.60 -22.52
CA GLN A 16 15.88 1.42 -21.82
C GLN A 16 15.68 2.75 -22.53
N TRP A 17 16.75 3.31 -23.10
CA TRP A 17 16.65 4.50 -23.94
C TRP A 17 15.78 4.20 -25.17
N VAL A 18 16.05 3.14 -25.94
CA VAL A 18 15.22 2.83 -27.13
C VAL A 18 13.73 2.71 -26.79
N LYS A 19 13.38 2.06 -25.67
CA LYS A 19 11.99 1.96 -25.20
C LYS A 19 11.38 3.33 -24.86
N LEU A 20 12.12 4.17 -24.15
CA LEU A 20 11.67 5.51 -23.77
C LEU A 20 11.50 6.41 -25.01
N ARG A 21 12.32 6.23 -26.05
CA ARG A 21 12.19 6.94 -27.33
C ARG A 21 10.90 6.60 -28.04
N LYS A 22 10.63 5.30 -28.20
CA LYS A 22 9.40 4.83 -28.84
C LYS A 22 8.17 5.37 -28.13
N LEU A 23 8.17 5.33 -26.80
CA LEU A 23 7.08 5.88 -25.99
C LEU A 23 6.87 7.39 -26.19
N ALA A 24 7.92 8.12 -26.57
CA ALA A 24 7.84 9.54 -26.91
C ALA A 24 7.33 9.81 -28.32
N GLU A 25 7.76 9.00 -29.29
CA GLU A 25 7.24 9.02 -30.65
C GLU A 25 5.75 8.64 -30.67
N ASP A 26 5.35 7.60 -29.93
CA ASP A 26 3.96 7.14 -29.84
C ASP A 26 3.02 8.16 -29.19
N ALA A 27 3.55 8.99 -28.29
CA ALA A 27 2.79 10.01 -27.57
C ALA A 27 2.82 11.40 -28.25
N ASP A 28 3.58 11.56 -29.35
CA ASP A 28 3.87 12.85 -29.99
C ASP A 28 4.39 13.91 -29.01
N MET A 29 5.26 13.50 -28.08
CA MET A 29 5.82 14.36 -27.04
C MET A 29 7.34 14.37 -27.10
N THR A 30 7.95 15.48 -26.67
CA THR A 30 9.40 15.51 -26.50
C THR A 30 9.83 14.63 -25.31
N MET A 31 11.07 14.13 -25.36
CA MET A 31 11.66 13.33 -24.29
C MET A 31 11.58 14.01 -22.91
N SER A 32 11.83 15.32 -22.87
CA SER A 32 11.79 16.08 -21.63
C SER A 32 10.37 16.25 -21.11
N GLU A 33 9.36 16.33 -21.98
CA GLU A 33 7.95 16.39 -21.58
C GLU A 33 7.45 15.08 -21.01
N ILE A 34 7.83 13.94 -21.60
CA ILE A 34 7.50 12.62 -21.04
C ILE A 34 8.12 12.41 -19.68
N VAL A 35 9.41 12.72 -19.52
CA VAL A 35 10.10 12.53 -18.24
C VAL A 35 9.45 13.41 -17.17
N ARG A 36 9.11 14.67 -17.49
CA ARG A 36 8.40 15.56 -16.56
C ARG A 36 6.99 15.07 -16.22
N ASN A 37 6.23 14.62 -17.23
CA ASN A 37 4.89 14.07 -17.02
C ASN A 37 4.91 12.81 -16.16
N HIS A 38 5.95 11.98 -16.26
CA HIS A 38 6.09 10.77 -15.45
C HIS A 38 6.67 11.02 -14.05
N LEU A 39 7.58 12.00 -13.88
CA LEU A 39 8.31 12.23 -12.62
C LEU A 39 7.39 12.43 -11.40
N GLY A 40 6.20 13.01 -11.60
CA GLY A 40 5.21 13.25 -10.54
C GLY A 40 4.03 12.26 -10.53
N LYS A 41 3.89 11.41 -11.56
CA LYS A 41 2.76 10.46 -11.70
C LYS A 41 3.10 9.05 -11.24
N VAL A 42 4.38 8.69 -11.18
CA VAL A 42 4.81 7.41 -10.63
C VAL A 42 4.70 7.47 -9.10
N LYS A 43 3.60 6.96 -8.55
CA LYS A 43 3.51 6.71 -7.10
C LYS A 43 4.63 5.74 -6.73
N ILE A 44 5.60 6.21 -5.96
CA ILE A 44 6.59 5.34 -5.32
C ILE A 44 5.83 4.57 -4.24
N GLN A 45 5.38 3.36 -4.58
CA GLN A 45 4.76 2.46 -3.62
C GLN A 45 5.80 2.05 -2.59
N ASN A 46 5.58 2.44 -1.35
CA ASN A 46 6.46 2.03 -0.26
C ASN A 46 6.12 0.60 0.15
N ARG A 47 6.70 -0.37 -0.57
CA ARG A 47 6.48 -1.81 -0.38
C ARG A 47 6.66 -2.27 1.06
N LYS A 48 7.55 -1.62 1.82
CA LYS A 48 7.78 -1.93 3.24
C LYS A 48 6.54 -1.64 4.09
N HIS A 49 5.91 -0.49 3.91
CA HIS A 49 4.69 -0.14 4.65
C HIS A 49 3.52 -1.06 4.29
N GLU A 50 3.47 -1.54 3.05
CA GLU A 50 2.43 -2.48 2.61
C GLU A 50 2.63 -3.87 3.21
N GLN A 51 3.87 -4.35 3.28
CA GLN A 51 4.22 -5.58 4.00
C GLN A 51 3.89 -5.47 5.49
N ASP A 52 4.27 -4.36 6.13
CA ASP A 52 3.98 -4.14 7.55
C ASP A 52 2.46 -4.14 7.83
N ARG A 53 1.67 -3.52 6.94
CA ARG A 53 0.20 -3.57 7.00
C ARG A 53 -0.36 -4.99 6.90
N VAL A 54 0.15 -5.79 5.96
CA VAL A 54 -0.28 -7.19 5.78
C VAL A 54 0.06 -8.02 7.02
N VAL A 55 1.24 -7.84 7.62
CA VAL A 55 1.63 -8.53 8.85
C VAL A 55 0.70 -8.19 10.01
N ILE A 56 0.34 -6.92 10.17
CA ILE A 56 -0.60 -6.49 11.21
C ILE A 56 -1.98 -7.11 10.99
N LEU A 57 -2.49 -7.08 9.76
CA LEU A 57 -3.78 -7.71 9.41
C LEU A 57 -3.79 -9.22 9.70
N ASN A 58 -2.70 -9.92 9.37
CA ASN A 58 -2.58 -11.34 9.65
C ASN A 58 -2.57 -11.66 11.15
N ARG A 59 -1.94 -10.81 11.97
CA ARG A 59 -1.98 -10.95 13.44
C ARG A 59 -3.39 -10.76 13.99
N ILE A 60 -4.12 -9.76 13.48
CA ILE A 60 -5.53 -9.52 13.86
C ILE A 60 -6.37 -10.76 13.50
N ASN A 61 -6.23 -11.27 12.27
CA ASN A 61 -6.96 -12.44 11.81
C ASN A 61 -6.65 -13.69 12.65
N ALA A 62 -5.38 -13.92 13.00
CA ALA A 62 -4.97 -15.02 13.88
C ALA A 62 -5.62 -14.93 15.28
N ASN A 63 -5.70 -13.73 15.84
CA ASN A 63 -6.35 -13.51 17.14
C ASN A 63 -7.86 -13.76 17.07
N LEU A 64 -8.54 -13.24 16.05
CA LEU A 64 -9.97 -13.49 15.85
C LEU A 64 -10.28 -14.98 15.69
N ASN A 65 -9.47 -15.72 14.94
CA ASN A 65 -9.62 -17.17 14.79
C ASN A 65 -9.36 -17.96 16.08
N ARG A 66 -8.53 -17.44 16.99
CA ARG A 66 -8.36 -18.04 18.32
C ARG A 66 -9.59 -17.79 19.20
N ILE A 67 -10.13 -16.57 19.15
CA ILE A 67 -11.34 -16.21 19.88
C ILE A 67 -12.53 -17.04 19.40
N ALA A 68 -12.74 -17.14 18.08
CA ALA A 68 -13.80 -17.96 17.50
C ALA A 68 -13.71 -19.42 17.95
N ARG A 69 -12.53 -20.04 17.83
CA ARG A 69 -12.32 -21.43 18.30
C ARG A 69 -12.56 -21.60 19.79
N TRP A 70 -12.17 -20.62 20.61
CA TRP A 70 -12.40 -20.67 22.05
C TRP A 70 -13.91 -20.63 22.37
N VAL A 71 -14.66 -19.76 21.70
CA VAL A 71 -16.13 -19.67 21.83
C VAL A 71 -16.80 -20.97 21.38
N ASP A 72 -16.38 -21.54 20.25
CA ASP A 72 -16.93 -22.80 19.75
C ASP A 72 -16.70 -23.97 20.71
N THR A 73 -15.57 -23.93 21.45
CA THR A 73 -15.19 -24.96 22.43
C THR A 73 -15.93 -24.79 23.76
N HIS A 74 -16.14 -23.56 24.22
CA HIS A 74 -16.77 -23.23 25.51
C HIS A 74 -18.22 -22.79 25.28
N LYS A 75 -19.10 -23.77 24.99
CA LYS A 75 -20.54 -23.56 24.72
C LYS A 75 -21.38 -23.12 25.92
N SER A 76 -20.76 -22.74 27.04
CA SER A 76 -21.47 -22.23 28.20
C SER A 76 -21.84 -20.75 27.94
N ALA A 77 -23.10 -20.37 28.17
CA ALA A 77 -23.58 -19.02 27.85
C ALA A 77 -22.82 -17.93 28.63
N THR A 78 -22.30 -18.26 29.82
CA THR A 78 -21.57 -17.35 30.71
C THR A 78 -20.18 -16.98 30.17
N ASP A 79 -19.49 -17.94 29.54
CA ASP A 79 -18.14 -17.75 28.98
C ASP A 79 -18.17 -16.93 27.68
N ALA A 80 -19.22 -17.11 26.88
CA ALA A 80 -19.44 -16.34 25.65
C ALA A 80 -19.66 -14.83 25.92
N VAL A 81 -20.33 -14.48 27.02
CA VAL A 81 -20.60 -13.07 27.39
C VAL A 81 -19.31 -12.31 27.72
N GLN A 82 -18.34 -12.94 28.39
CA GLN A 82 -17.05 -12.31 28.69
C GLN A 82 -16.25 -12.02 27.40
N VAL A 83 -16.27 -12.95 26.44
CA VAL A 83 -15.60 -12.75 25.14
C VAL A 83 -16.25 -11.61 24.35
N ILE A 84 -17.58 -11.58 24.29
CA ILE A 84 -18.32 -10.50 23.61
C ILE A 84 -17.99 -9.15 24.25
N THR A 85 -17.94 -9.08 25.59
CA THR A 85 -17.60 -7.85 26.32
C THR A 85 -16.19 -7.34 25.98
N HIS A 86 -15.20 -8.24 25.91
CA HIS A 86 -13.84 -7.87 25.52
C HIS A 86 -13.73 -7.46 24.05
N LEU A 87 -14.47 -8.11 23.14
CA LEU A 87 -14.52 -7.71 21.73
C LEU A 87 -15.16 -6.34 21.54
N MET A 88 -16.27 -6.05 22.24
CA MET A 88 -16.92 -4.74 22.22
C MET A 88 -16.00 -3.63 22.78
N ALA A 89 -15.19 -3.93 23.80
CA ALA A 89 -14.21 -2.98 24.33
C ALA A 89 -13.12 -2.65 23.29
N ILE A 90 -12.65 -3.65 22.54
CA ILE A 90 -11.69 -3.46 21.44
C ILE A 90 -12.32 -2.64 20.31
N GLU A 91 -13.54 -2.96 19.89
CA GLU A 91 -14.26 -2.22 18.85
C GLU A 91 -14.45 -0.74 19.23
N LYS A 92 -14.82 -0.46 20.49
CA LYS A 92 -15.00 0.90 21.00
C LYS A 92 -13.71 1.71 21.02
N GLU A 93 -12.57 1.08 21.34
CA GLU A 93 -11.27 1.75 21.31
C GLU A 93 -10.75 1.98 19.88
N LEU A 94 -11.11 1.12 18.92
CA LEU A 94 -10.77 1.31 17.50
C LEU A 94 -11.64 2.37 16.79
N ALA A 95 -12.82 2.66 17.32
CA ALA A 95 -13.76 3.65 16.77
C ALA A 95 -13.52 5.09 17.26
N LYS A 96 -12.55 5.31 18.16
CA LYS A 96 -12.03 6.63 18.54
C LYS A 96 -11.02 7.14 17.50
#